data_AF-B2BL17-F1
#
_entry.id   AF-B2BL17-F1
#
_cell.length_a   1.000
_cell.length_b   1.000
_cell.length_c   1.000
_cell.angle_alpha   90.00
_cell.angle_beta   90.00
_cell.angle_gamma   90.00
#
_symmetry.space_group_name_H-M   'P 1'
#
loop_
_entity.id
_entity.type
_entity.pdbx_description
1 polymer ?
#
loop_
_entity_poly.entity_id
_entity_poly.type
_entity_poly.pdbx_seq_one_letter_code
_entity_poly.pdbx_strand_id
1 'polypeptide(L)' 'VGALDSMWEILHRYLPYNAHAASYTWKYDGKNLNMDQTLEENGIRDEEEEFDFLNMDGTLHTPAILLYFNDDLTEL' A
#
# COMPACT_ATOMS: atom_id res chain seq x y z
N VAL A 1 4.76 9.01 -0.10
CA VAL A 1 4.94 7.67 0.49
C VAL A 1 6.24 7.14 -0.08
N GLY A 2 7.19 6.74 0.75
CA GLY A 2 8.46 6.14 0.32
C GLY A 2 8.40 4.62 0.42
N ALA A 3 9.20 3.92 -0.39
CA ALA A 3 9.27 2.44 -0.41
C ALA A 3 9.70 1.81 0.94
N LEU A 4 10.40 2.58 1.77
CA LEU A 4 10.86 2.17 3.10
C LEU A 4 9.83 2.41 4.20
N ASP A 5 8.70 3.05 3.89
CA ASP A 5 7.64 3.24 4.88
C ASP A 5 6.98 1.89 5.20
N SER A 6 6.78 1.62 6.48
CA SER A 6 5.95 0.52 6.95
C SER A 6 4.49 0.70 6.54
N MET A 7 3.78 -0.41 6.42
CA MET A 7 2.34 -0.39 6.17
C MET A 7 1.56 0.34 7.30
N TRP A 8 2.06 0.34 8.54
CA TRP A 8 1.52 1.16 9.62
C TRP A 8 1.62 2.67 9.34
N GLU A 9 2.76 3.16 8.85
CA GLU A 9 2.94 4.58 8.50
C GLU A 9 2.08 4.99 7.31
N ILE A 10 1.84 4.06 6.37
CA ILE A 10 0.90 4.25 5.26
C ILE A 10 -0.52 4.36 5.79
N LEU A 11 -0.95 3.45 6.67
CA LEU A 11 -2.27 3.52 7.31
C LEU A 11 -2.47 4.85 8.04
N HIS A 12 -1.49 5.29 8.86
CA HIS A 12 -1.60 6.54 9.60
C HIS A 12 -1.84 7.76 8.69
N ARG A 13 -1.21 7.79 7.52
CA ARG A 13 -1.45 8.86 6.51
C ARG A 13 -2.79 8.73 5.80
N TYR A 14 -3.35 7.52 5.73
CA TYR A 14 -4.61 7.24 5.07
C TYR A 14 -5.85 7.43 5.98
N LEU A 15 -5.69 7.29 7.30
CA LEU A 15 -6.78 7.46 8.28
C LEU A 15 -7.62 8.75 8.13
N PRO A 16 -7.06 9.93 7.76
CA PRO A 16 -7.87 11.13 7.51
C PRO A 16 -8.91 10.97 6.39
N TYR A 17 -8.70 10.04 5.45
CA TYR A 17 -9.63 9.76 4.36
C TYR A 17 -10.62 8.65 4.71
N ASN A 18 -10.22 7.70 5.56
CA ASN A 18 -11.07 6.65 6.09
C ASN A 18 -10.63 6.25 7.50
N ALA A 19 -11.36 6.74 8.50
CA ALA A 19 -11.06 6.49 9.91
C ALA A 19 -11.12 4.99 10.30
N HIS A 20 -11.87 4.18 9.55
CA HIS A 20 -12.03 2.75 9.78
C HIS A 20 -11.03 1.91 8.97
N ALA A 21 -10.09 2.51 8.22
CA ALA A 21 -9.16 1.75 7.38
C ALA A 21 -8.25 0.78 8.15
N ALA A 22 -8.13 0.94 9.47
CA ALA A 22 -7.40 0.02 10.34
C ALA A 22 -8.07 -1.36 10.46
N SER A 23 -9.40 -1.46 10.28
CA SER A 23 -10.11 -2.75 10.30
C SER A 23 -10.11 -3.46 8.95
N TYR A 24 -9.69 -2.78 7.87
CA TYR A 24 -9.78 -3.33 6.51
C TYR A 24 -8.60 -4.27 6.24
N THR A 25 -8.79 -5.22 5.32
CA THR A 25 -7.68 -6.04 4.83
C THR A 25 -6.99 -5.35 3.65
N TRP A 26 -5.71 -5.03 3.85
CA TRP A 26 -4.86 -4.39 2.84
C TRP A 26 -4.21 -5.46 1.95
N LYS A 27 -4.29 -5.29 0.63
CA LYS A 27 -3.78 -6.25 -0.34
C LYS A 27 -3.02 -5.61 -1.49
N TYR A 28 -2.01 -6.32 -1.97
CA TYR A 28 -1.31 -6.03 -3.22
C TYR A 28 -1.23 -7.31 -4.05
N ASP A 29 -1.55 -7.21 -5.33
CA ASP A 29 -1.54 -8.35 -6.27
C ASP A 29 -2.27 -9.60 -5.71
N GLY A 30 -3.43 -9.37 -5.09
CA GLY A 30 -4.26 -10.42 -4.49
C GLY A 30 -3.75 -11.00 -3.15
N LYS A 31 -2.56 -10.62 -2.68
CA LYS A 31 -1.94 -11.10 -1.44
C LYS A 31 -2.16 -10.11 -0.30
N ASN A 32 -2.31 -10.64 0.92
CA ASN A 32 -2.42 -9.81 2.12
C ASN A 32 -1.06 -9.17 2.44
N LEU A 33 -1.09 -7.88 2.79
CA LEU A 33 0.08 -7.13 3.23
C LEU A 33 0.30 -7.37 4.74
N ASN A 34 1.56 -7.47 5.14
CA ASN A 34 1.98 -7.47 6.53
C ASN A 34 2.17 -6.03 7.01
N MET A 35 1.48 -5.67 8.10
CA MET A 35 1.45 -4.30 8.61
C MET A 35 2.79 -3.85 9.21
N ASP A 36 3.59 -4.79 9.72
CA ASP A 36 4.90 -4.52 10.33
C ASP A 36 6.03 -4.42 9.30
N GLN A 37 5.74 -4.71 8.02
CA GLN A 37 6.71 -4.69 6.92
C GLN A 37 6.62 -3.41 6.10
N THR A 38 7.72 -3.05 5.46
CA THR A 38 7.78 -1.97 4.47
C THR A 38 7.05 -2.35 3.18
N LEU A 39 6.84 -1.39 2.27
CA LEU A 39 6.33 -1.68 0.92
C LEU A 39 7.23 -2.68 0.20
N GLU A 40 8.54 -2.47 0.25
CA GLU A 40 9.52 -3.33 -0.43
C GLU A 40 9.53 -4.76 0.14
N GLU A 41 9.48 -4.90 1.47
CA GLU A 41 9.39 -6.21 2.14
C GLU A 41 8.08 -6.95 1.83
N ASN A 42 7.01 -6.19 1.58
CA ASN A 42 5.73 -6.70 1.08
C ASN A 42 5.74 -6.98 -0.44
N GLY A 43 6.86 -6.74 -1.13
CA GLY A 43 7.03 -6.99 -2.55
C GLY A 43 6.55 -5.86 -3.48
N ILE A 44 6.23 -4.69 -2.93
CA ILE A 44 5.91 -3.46 -3.67
C ILE A 44 7.21 -2.66 -3.80
N ARG A 45 7.93 -2.89 -4.91
CA ARG A 45 9.22 -2.25 -5.15
C ARG A 45 9.06 -0.89 -5.80
N ASP A 46 10.08 -0.06 -5.62
CA ASP A 46 10.25 1.12 -6.43
C ASP A 46 10.85 0.70 -7.78
N GLU A 47 10.11 0.97 -8.87
CA GLU A 47 10.49 0.58 -10.24
C GLU A 47 11.01 1.77 -11.04
N GLU A 48 11.20 2.94 -10.42
CA GLU A 48 11.64 4.18 -11.10
C GLU A 48 12.94 3.98 -11.88
N GLU A 49 13.97 3.35 -11.28
CA GLU A 49 15.25 3.07 -11.96
C GLU A 49 15.11 2.12 -13.16
N GLU A 50 14.20 1.14 -13.09
CA GLU A 50 13.97 0.19 -14.18
C GLU A 50 13.22 0.86 -15.34
N PHE A 51 12.23 1.69 -15.03
CA PHE A 51 11.53 2.47 -16.05
C PHE A 51 12.47 3.46 -16.75
N ASP A 52 13.32 4.15 -16.01
CA ASP A 52 14.34 5.04 -16.58
C ASP A 52 15.30 4.29 -17.50
N PHE A 53 15.81 3.12 -17.06
CA PHE A 53 16.71 2.29 -17.86
C PHE A 53 16.05 1.81 -19.16
N LEU A 54 14.76 1.45 -19.11
CA LEU A 54 13.98 1.00 -20.26
C LEU A 54 13.42 2.16 -21.10
N ASN A 55 13.67 3.41 -20.71
CA ASN A 55 13.11 4.62 -21.33
C ASN A 55 11.56 4.58 -21.40
N MET A 56 10.96 4.09 -20.33
CA MET A 56 9.52 4.06 -20.10
C MET A 56 9.10 5.29 -19.29
N ASP A 57 7.89 5.78 -19.52
CA ASP A 57 7.33 6.85 -18.71
C ASP A 57 6.89 6.28 -17.36
N GLY A 58 7.66 6.56 -16.31
CA GLY A 58 7.41 6.11 -14.94
C GLY A 58 6.10 6.62 -14.34
N THR A 59 5.43 7.60 -14.97
CA THR A 59 4.10 8.06 -14.52
C THR A 59 2.96 7.17 -15.00
N LEU A 60 3.22 6.25 -15.95
CA LEU A 60 2.20 5.35 -16.49
C LEU A 60 1.83 4.22 -15.53
N HIS A 61 2.72 3.88 -14.61
CA HIS A 61 2.49 2.82 -13.63
C HIS A 61 2.60 3.37 -12.22
N THR A 62 1.56 3.15 -11.42
CA THR A 62 1.59 3.42 -9.98
C THR A 62 1.03 2.19 -9.28
N PRO A 63 1.81 1.53 -8.41
CA PRO A 63 1.34 0.38 -7.65
C PRO A 63 0.08 0.72 -6.86
N ALA A 64 -0.95 -0.14 -6.96
CA ALA A 64 -2.21 0.06 -6.28
C ALA A 64 -2.36 -0.92 -5.11
N ILE A 65 -2.60 -0.38 -3.92
CA ILE A 65 -2.97 -1.17 -2.75
C ILE A 65 -4.49 -1.17 -2.63
N LEU A 66 -5.08 -2.36 -2.57
CA LEU A 66 -6.52 -2.54 -2.46
C LEU A 66 -6.91 -2.75 -1.00
N LEU A 67 -7.98 -2.08 -0.58
CA LEU A 67 -8.54 -2.26 0.74
C LEU A 67 -9.87 -3.00 0.63
N TYR A 68 -9.95 -4.12 1.35
CA TYR A 68 -11.15 -4.95 1.43
C TYR A 68 -11.83 -4.66 2.75
N PHE A 69 -13.09 -4.20 2.69
CA PHE A 69 -13.92 -4.05 3.87
C PHE A 69 -14.09 -5.40 4.56
N ASN A 70 -13.82 -5.43 5.87
CA ASN A 70 -14.19 -6.54 6.72
C ASN A 70 -15.50 -6.17 7.41
N ASP A 71 -16.50 -7.05 7.35
CA ASP A 71 -17.73 -6.91 8.12
C ASP A 71 -17.44 -7.26 9.59
N ASP A 72 -16.61 -6.45 10.22
CA ASP A 72 -16.44 -6.44 11.66
C ASP A 72 -17.36 -5.38 12.27
N LEU A 73 -17.90 -5.67 13.45
CA LEU A 73 -18.79 -4.78 14.20
C LEU A 73 -17.99 -3.60 14.81
N THR A 74 -17.15 -2.94 14.02
CA THR A 74 -16.45 -1.73 14.44
C THR A 74 -17.40 -0.53 14.34
N GLU A 75 -18.34 -0.46 15.29
CA GLU A 75 -19.08 0.77 15.55
C GLU A 75 -18.23 1.73 16.40
N LEU A 76 -18.03 2.93 15.84
CA LEU A 76 -17.50 4.18 16.45
C LEU A 76 -15.97 4.34 16.47
#